data_AF-A0A2L0D553-F1
#
_entry.id   AF-A0A2L0D553-F1
#
_cell.length_a   1.000
_cell.length_b   1.000
_cell.length_c   1.000
_cell.angle_alpha   90.00
_cell.angle_beta   90.00
_cell.angle_gamma   90.00
#
_symmetry.space_group_name_H-M   'P 1'
#
loop_
_entity.id
_entity.type
_entity.pdbx_description
1 polymer ?
#
loop_
_entity_poly.entity_id
_entity_poly.type
_entity_poly.pdbx_seq_one_letter_code
_entity_poly.pdbx_strand_id
1 'polypeptide(L)'
;MEFELEYVENGKYFNILNKWEIDPSVERLPYYDRKSKRIVILRKNPISDYFIESLTEIHHDGIPSEQDMDRGHFIAQSFKEFLLTPDELRSFKNEVNIFFGRQNKANITPQSPAANRNSKDLTGQAKFELQISDYLKKSSDGKVYFEIEELTIDTIGLGRRIYIHWFNDEKCDNHPLQLEYISKI
;
A
#
# COMPACT_ATOMS: atom_id res chain seq x y z
N MET A 1 5.45 -20.41 3.30
CA MET A 1 6.08 -19.39 4.15
C MET A 1 5.38 -19.45 5.49
N GLU A 2 6.11 -19.48 6.58
CA GLU A 2 5.54 -19.55 7.94
C GLU A 2 5.73 -18.18 8.60
N PHE A 3 4.64 -17.58 9.06
CA PHE A 3 4.66 -16.27 9.72
C PHE A 3 4.52 -16.46 11.23
N GLU A 4 5.37 -15.77 11.98
CA GLU A 4 5.19 -15.59 13.41
C GLU A 4 4.29 -14.37 13.62
N LEU A 5 3.13 -14.57 14.26
CA LEU A 5 2.06 -13.58 14.35
C LEU A 5 1.76 -13.19 15.80
N GLU A 6 1.60 -11.90 16.05
CA GLU A 6 1.06 -11.35 17.29
C GLU A 6 -0.30 -10.70 17.00
N TYR A 7 -1.35 -11.10 17.70
CA TYR A 7 -2.68 -10.50 17.54
C TYR A 7 -2.77 -9.17 18.29
N VAL A 8 -3.21 -8.13 17.58
CA VAL A 8 -3.49 -6.82 18.15
C VAL A 8 -5.01 -6.68 18.36
N GLU A 9 -5.43 -6.84 19.60
CA GLU A 9 -6.86 -6.78 19.98
C GLU A 9 -7.49 -5.42 19.62
N ASN A 10 -6.77 -4.33 19.91
CA ASN A 10 -7.20 -2.99 19.54
C ASN A 10 -6.96 -2.75 18.04
N GLY A 11 -8.03 -2.83 17.24
CA GLY A 11 -7.98 -2.70 15.79
C GLY A 11 -8.07 -4.01 15.01
N LYS A 12 -8.00 -5.17 15.70
CA LYS A 12 -8.26 -6.52 15.17
C LYS A 12 -7.43 -6.89 13.93
N TYR A 13 -6.11 -6.82 14.06
CA TYR A 13 -5.16 -7.23 13.01
C TYR A 13 -3.99 -8.01 13.64
N PHE A 14 -3.06 -8.48 12.83
CA PHE A 14 -1.87 -9.19 13.31
C PHE A 14 -0.60 -8.41 12.98
N ASN A 15 0.37 -8.39 13.86
CA ASN A 15 1.75 -8.02 13.53
C ASN A 15 2.50 -9.28 13.08
N ILE A 16 3.33 -9.16 12.04
CA ILE A 16 4.30 -10.18 11.66
C ILE A 16 5.60 -9.90 12.40
N LEU A 17 6.06 -10.85 13.21
CA LEU A 17 7.28 -10.72 14.03
C LEU A 17 8.55 -11.14 13.29
N ASN A 18 8.41 -11.81 12.14
CA ASN A 18 9.55 -12.18 11.31
C ASN A 18 10.37 -10.94 10.93
N LYS A 19 11.69 -11.06 11.01
CA LYS A 19 12.59 -10.07 10.40
C LYS A 19 12.29 -9.97 8.91
N TRP A 20 12.20 -8.73 8.43
CA TRP A 20 11.97 -8.42 7.03
C TRP A 20 13.14 -7.60 6.50
N GLU A 21 13.57 -7.89 5.28
CA GLU A 21 14.63 -7.15 4.62
C GLU A 21 14.03 -6.25 3.55
N ILE A 22 14.49 -5.00 3.51
CA ILE A 22 14.14 -4.07 2.43
C ILE A 22 14.84 -4.48 1.14
N ASP A 23 14.15 -4.38 0.01
CA ASP A 23 14.79 -4.45 -1.30
C ASP A 23 15.47 -3.11 -1.63
N PRO A 24 16.82 -3.01 -1.65
CA PRO A 24 17.50 -1.75 -1.92
C PRO A 24 17.33 -1.27 -3.37
N SER A 25 16.93 -2.14 -4.30
CA SER A 25 16.71 -1.75 -5.69
C SER A 25 15.55 -0.77 -5.84
N VAL A 26 14.58 -0.82 -4.91
CA VAL A 26 13.38 0.02 -4.98
C VAL A 26 13.63 1.50 -4.67
N GLU A 27 14.82 1.81 -4.16
CA GLU A 27 15.29 3.19 -4.01
C GLU A 27 15.34 3.92 -5.37
N ARG A 28 15.67 3.18 -6.44
CA ARG A 28 15.79 3.75 -7.80
C ARG A 28 14.51 3.69 -8.60
N LEU A 29 13.78 2.58 -8.52
CA LEU A 29 12.55 2.35 -9.27
C LEU A 29 11.60 1.49 -8.43
N PRO A 30 10.31 1.81 -8.34
CA PRO A 30 9.32 0.91 -7.75
C PRO A 30 9.36 -0.54 -8.26
N TYR A 31 8.95 -1.49 -7.42
CA TYR A 31 8.78 -2.90 -7.83
C TYR A 31 7.30 -3.26 -7.97
N TYR A 32 6.97 -3.90 -9.10
CA TYR A 32 5.65 -4.40 -9.45
C TYR A 32 5.79 -5.83 -9.98
N ASP A 33 5.23 -6.82 -9.28
CA ASP A 33 5.16 -8.19 -9.81
C ASP A 33 4.01 -8.37 -10.83
N ARG A 34 3.26 -7.29 -11.10
CA ARG A 34 2.05 -7.23 -11.93
C ARG A 34 0.91 -8.17 -11.51
N LYS A 35 0.99 -8.73 -10.30
CA LYS A 35 0.01 -9.62 -9.70
C LYS A 35 -0.40 -9.12 -8.32
N SER A 36 0.27 -9.54 -7.27
CA SER A 36 -0.17 -9.34 -5.88
C SER A 36 0.69 -8.37 -5.09
N LYS A 37 1.87 -7.99 -5.57
CA LYS A 37 2.89 -7.28 -4.78
C LYS A 37 3.36 -5.97 -5.37
N ARG A 38 3.40 -4.92 -4.54
CA ARG A 38 3.85 -3.57 -4.90
C ARG A 38 4.83 -3.07 -3.84
N ILE A 39 5.94 -2.49 -4.26
CA ILE A 39 6.91 -1.84 -3.37
C ILE A 39 7.25 -0.45 -3.93
N VAL A 40 7.20 0.56 -3.07
CA VAL A 40 7.58 1.95 -3.39
C VAL A 40 8.36 2.58 -2.25
N ILE A 41 9.17 3.58 -2.58
CA ILE A 41 9.77 4.52 -1.64
C ILE A 41 9.02 5.84 -1.73
N LEU A 42 8.38 6.22 -0.63
CA LEU A 42 7.67 7.47 -0.46
C LEU A 42 8.62 8.51 0.12
N ARG A 43 8.66 9.69 -0.49
CA ARG A 43 9.59 10.78 -0.09
C ARG A 43 8.83 12.06 0.12
N LYS A 44 9.19 12.80 1.18
CA LYS A 44 8.73 14.19 1.37
C LYS A 44 9.08 15.04 0.14
N ASN A 45 10.30 14.86 -0.37
CA ASN A 45 10.78 15.51 -1.58
C ASN A 45 10.96 14.42 -2.66
N PRO A 46 9.95 14.21 -3.54
CA PRO A 46 10.04 13.23 -4.61
C PRO A 46 11.21 13.50 -5.55
N ILE A 47 11.78 12.44 -6.10
CA ILE A 47 12.83 12.52 -7.12
C ILE A 47 12.19 12.34 -8.49
N SER A 48 12.70 13.07 -9.49
CA SER A 48 12.21 12.98 -10.87
C SER A 48 12.35 11.57 -11.41
N ASP A 49 11.42 11.19 -12.28
CA ASP A 49 11.35 9.96 -13.07
C ASP A 49 11.17 8.67 -12.23
N TYR A 50 11.02 8.78 -10.91
CA TYR A 50 10.90 7.63 -10.02
C TYR A 50 9.65 6.78 -10.32
N PHE A 51 8.50 7.43 -10.46
CA PHE A 51 7.20 6.76 -10.54
C PHE A 51 6.56 6.84 -11.94
N ILE A 52 7.18 7.55 -12.89
CA ILE A 52 6.58 7.79 -14.21
C ILE A 52 6.28 6.47 -14.92
N GLU A 53 7.22 5.51 -14.92
CA GLU A 53 7.01 4.23 -15.59
C GLU A 53 5.80 3.48 -15.01
N SER A 54 5.59 3.56 -13.70
CA SER A 54 4.44 2.94 -13.02
C SER A 54 3.10 3.52 -13.46
N LEU A 55 3.06 4.77 -13.93
CA LEU A 55 1.84 5.37 -14.48
C LEU A 55 1.38 4.70 -15.78
N THR A 56 2.24 3.92 -16.45
CA THR A 56 1.89 3.18 -17.68
C THR A 56 1.25 1.81 -17.41
N GLU A 57 1.31 1.32 -16.17
CA GLU A 57 0.70 0.06 -15.72
C GLU A 57 -0.81 0.27 -15.50
N ILE A 58 -1.54 0.46 -16.59
CA ILE A 58 -2.98 0.74 -16.61
C ILE A 58 -3.74 -0.40 -17.26
N HIS A 59 -4.65 -1.01 -16.50
CA HIS A 59 -5.55 -2.04 -16.99
C HIS A 59 -6.99 -1.54 -16.87
N HIS A 60 -7.56 -1.08 -18.00
CA HIS A 60 -8.85 -0.40 -18.08
C HIS A 60 -10.09 -1.29 -18.02
N ASP A 61 -9.93 -2.60 -17.92
CA ASP A 61 -11.05 -3.55 -18.09
C ASP A 61 -12.07 -3.53 -16.94
N GLY A 62 -11.99 -2.55 -16.01
CA GLY A 62 -12.92 -2.29 -14.90
C GLY A 62 -13.12 -3.48 -13.95
N ILE A 63 -12.73 -3.38 -12.68
CA ILE A 63 -13.10 -4.45 -11.74
C ILE A 63 -14.62 -4.42 -11.59
N PRO A 64 -15.33 -5.54 -11.85
CA PRO A 64 -16.75 -5.62 -11.53
C PRO A 64 -16.96 -5.19 -10.09
N SER A 65 -17.97 -4.38 -9.84
CA SER A 65 -18.32 -4.08 -8.45
C SER A 65 -18.73 -5.39 -7.79
N GLU A 66 -17.99 -5.82 -6.77
CA GLU A 66 -18.43 -6.90 -5.91
C GLU A 66 -19.34 -6.32 -4.83
N GLN A 67 -20.41 -7.05 -4.51
CA GLN A 67 -21.37 -6.62 -3.51
C GLN A 67 -20.67 -6.56 -2.14
N ASP A 68 -20.88 -5.47 -1.41
CA ASP A 68 -20.33 -5.24 -0.07
C ASP A 68 -18.80 -5.18 0.05
N MET A 69 -18.09 -5.06 -1.08
CA MET A 69 -16.63 -4.90 -1.14
C MET A 69 -16.23 -3.49 -1.59
N ASP A 70 -15.15 -2.98 -1.00
CA ASP A 70 -14.49 -1.76 -1.46
C ASP A 70 -13.53 -2.06 -2.61
N ARG A 71 -13.21 -1.03 -3.39
CA ARG A 71 -12.08 -1.04 -4.33
C ARG A 71 -10.82 -0.64 -3.57
N GLY A 72 -10.17 -1.60 -2.95
CA GLY A 72 -8.95 -1.36 -2.17
C GLY A 72 -7.76 -1.13 -3.10
N HIS A 73 -7.17 0.07 -3.05
CA HIS A 73 -5.94 0.35 -3.80
C HIS A 73 -4.74 -0.37 -3.18
N PHE A 74 -3.74 -0.77 -3.96
CA PHE A 74 -2.45 -1.19 -3.38
C PHE A 74 -1.63 0.05 -2.99
N ILE A 75 -1.48 1.00 -3.91
CA ILE A 75 -0.84 2.29 -3.67
C ILE A 75 -1.94 3.36 -3.62
N ALA A 76 -2.17 3.93 -2.44
CA ALA A 76 -3.22 4.92 -2.23
C ALA A 76 -2.99 6.23 -2.99
N GLN A 77 -4.11 6.88 -3.34
CA GLN A 77 -4.11 8.20 -3.97
C GLN A 77 -3.44 9.27 -3.10
N SER A 78 -3.50 9.14 -1.77
CA SER A 78 -2.83 10.04 -0.83
C SER A 78 -1.31 10.07 -1.01
N PHE A 79 -0.72 9.04 -1.61
CA PHE A 79 0.72 8.93 -1.80
C PHE A 79 1.27 9.63 -3.05
N LYS A 80 0.41 10.09 -3.97
CA LYS A 80 0.87 10.68 -5.24
C LYS A 80 1.86 11.83 -5.07
N GLU A 81 1.69 12.65 -4.04
CA GLU A 81 2.57 13.80 -3.75
C GLU A 81 3.92 13.40 -3.16
N PHE A 82 4.08 12.15 -2.74
CA PHE A 82 5.34 11.59 -2.24
C PHE A 82 6.06 10.70 -3.26
N LEU A 83 5.43 10.48 -4.43
CA LEU A 83 5.92 9.63 -5.52
C LEU A 83 6.30 10.44 -6.75
N LEU A 84 5.65 11.59 -6.97
CA LEU A 84 5.79 12.42 -8.15
C LEU A 84 6.09 13.86 -7.75
N THR A 85 7.02 14.48 -8.47
CA THR A 85 7.32 15.90 -8.34
C THR A 85 6.12 16.77 -8.75
N PRO A 86 6.06 18.04 -8.29
CA PRO A 86 5.01 18.96 -8.72
C PRO A 86 4.90 19.15 -10.22
N ASP A 87 6.00 19.00 -10.95
CA ASP A 87 6.05 19.16 -12.41
C ASP A 87 5.48 17.93 -13.10
N GLU A 88 5.83 16.72 -12.66
CA GLU A 88 5.25 15.47 -13.16
C GLU A 88 3.75 15.36 -12.87
N LEU A 89 3.30 15.79 -11.68
CA LEU A 89 1.87 15.84 -11.35
C LEU A 89 1.07 16.73 -12.31
N ARG A 90 1.69 17.79 -12.85
CA ARG A 90 1.08 18.66 -13.86
C ARG A 90 1.16 18.04 -15.26
N SER A 91 2.32 17.52 -15.63
CA SER A 91 2.61 16.98 -16.97
C SER A 91 1.85 15.69 -17.26
N PHE A 92 1.73 14.79 -16.28
CA PHE A 92 1.10 13.47 -16.38
C PHE A 92 -0.27 13.41 -15.67
N LYS A 93 -0.98 14.55 -15.63
CA LYS A 93 -2.23 14.68 -14.85
C LYS A 93 -3.25 13.58 -15.20
N ASN A 94 -3.36 13.20 -16.46
CA ASN A 94 -4.34 12.22 -16.91
C ASN A 94 -3.96 10.81 -16.44
N GLU A 95 -2.70 10.43 -16.64
CA GLU A 95 -2.14 9.15 -16.26
C GLU A 95 -2.19 8.96 -14.74
N VAL A 96 -1.86 10.02 -13.97
CA VAL A 96 -2.03 10.05 -12.51
C VAL A 96 -3.49 9.82 -12.12
N ASN A 97 -4.44 10.51 -12.76
CA ASN A 97 -5.86 10.33 -12.45
C ASN A 97 -6.36 8.93 -12.79
N ILE A 98 -5.81 8.30 -13.83
CA ILE A 98 -6.17 6.94 -14.23
C ILE A 98 -5.56 5.93 -13.26
N PHE A 99 -4.25 6.03 -12.96
CA PHE A 99 -3.53 5.10 -12.10
C PHE A 99 -4.12 5.04 -10.69
N PHE A 100 -4.37 6.21 -10.08
CA PHE A 100 -4.99 6.33 -8.76
C PHE A 100 -6.52 6.34 -8.81
N GLY A 101 -7.10 6.27 -10.02
CA GLY A 101 -8.53 6.19 -10.24
C GLY A 101 -9.10 4.85 -9.79
N ARG A 102 -10.42 4.74 -9.74
CA ARG A 102 -11.14 3.53 -9.30
C ARG A 102 -11.18 2.40 -10.32
N GLN A 103 -10.53 2.55 -11.47
CA GLN A 103 -10.65 1.63 -12.61
C GLN A 103 -9.34 0.92 -12.97
N ASN A 104 -8.20 1.28 -12.35
CA ASN A 104 -6.94 0.61 -12.65
C ASN A 104 -6.84 -0.74 -11.93
N LYS A 105 -7.10 -1.85 -12.65
CA LYS A 105 -6.99 -3.20 -12.07
C LYS A 105 -5.59 -3.55 -11.59
N ALA A 106 -4.56 -2.93 -12.17
CA ALA A 106 -3.17 -3.19 -11.76
C ALA A 106 -2.87 -2.66 -10.34
N ASN A 107 -3.69 -1.73 -9.84
CA ASN A 107 -3.52 -1.09 -8.54
C ASN A 107 -4.74 -1.27 -7.62
N ILE A 108 -5.73 -2.10 -7.97
CA ILE A 108 -6.94 -2.32 -7.16
C ILE A 108 -7.26 -3.81 -7.10
N THR A 109 -7.65 -4.30 -5.94
CA THR A 109 -8.43 -5.55 -5.79
C THR A 109 -9.65 -5.29 -4.89
N PRO A 110 -10.71 -6.12 -5.00
CA PRO A 110 -11.79 -6.14 -4.02
C PRO A 110 -11.21 -6.32 -2.60
N GLN A 111 -11.67 -5.51 -1.66
CA GLN A 111 -11.23 -5.60 -0.27
C GLN A 111 -12.41 -5.35 0.67
N SER A 112 -12.49 -6.05 1.79
CA SER A 112 -13.56 -5.84 2.75
C SER A 112 -13.51 -4.39 3.32
N PRO A 113 -14.65 -3.75 3.59
CA PRO A 113 -14.65 -2.41 4.19
C PRO A 113 -13.87 -2.31 5.51
N ALA A 114 -13.84 -3.42 6.28
CA ALA A 114 -13.07 -3.54 7.52
C ALA A 114 -11.56 -3.51 7.29
N ALA A 115 -11.07 -4.20 6.25
CA ALA A 115 -9.66 -4.24 5.90
C ALA A 115 -9.22 -2.98 5.13
N ASN A 116 -10.08 -2.36 4.34
CA ASN A 116 -9.74 -1.17 3.57
C ASN A 116 -9.78 0.12 4.43
N ARG A 117 -10.86 0.32 5.19
CA ARG A 117 -11.13 1.58 5.89
C ARG A 117 -10.53 1.60 7.29
N ASN A 118 -10.31 2.79 7.82
CA ASN A 118 -9.98 2.98 9.23
C ASN A 118 -11.23 3.41 10.01
N SER A 119 -11.50 2.77 11.14
CA SER A 119 -12.60 3.13 12.05
C SER A 119 -12.11 3.14 13.51
N LYS A 120 -13.00 3.46 14.46
CA LYS A 120 -12.63 3.41 15.89
C LYS A 120 -12.33 1.99 16.37
N ASP A 121 -12.99 0.99 15.77
CA ASP A 121 -12.99 -0.39 16.26
C ASP A 121 -12.14 -1.33 15.38
N LEU A 122 -11.72 -0.87 14.20
CA LEU A 122 -11.01 -1.65 13.18
C LEU A 122 -9.90 -0.83 12.53
N THR A 123 -8.70 -1.43 12.47
CA THR A 123 -7.51 -0.87 11.84
C THR A 123 -7.30 -1.51 10.47
N GLY A 124 -7.91 -0.90 9.45
CA GLY A 124 -7.69 -1.24 8.04
C GLY A 124 -6.52 -0.46 7.43
N GLN A 125 -6.23 -0.75 6.16
CA GLN A 125 -5.09 -0.27 5.38
C GLN A 125 -4.96 1.25 5.47
N ALA A 126 -6.10 1.96 5.39
CA ALA A 126 -6.15 3.41 5.50
C ALA A 126 -5.47 3.96 6.78
N LYS A 127 -5.47 3.23 7.92
CA LYS A 127 -4.80 3.70 9.14
C LYS A 127 -3.30 3.90 8.93
N PHE A 128 -2.66 2.91 8.32
CA PHE A 128 -1.23 2.90 8.07
C PHE A 128 -0.86 3.90 6.98
N GLU A 129 -1.69 4.02 5.94
CA GLU A 129 -1.52 5.03 4.90
C GLU A 129 -1.64 6.47 5.42
N LEU A 130 -2.55 6.70 6.36
CA LEU A 130 -2.68 7.99 7.06
C LEU A 130 -1.44 8.27 7.91
N GLN A 131 -0.93 7.29 8.66
CA GLN A 131 0.28 7.46 9.47
C GLN A 131 1.49 7.84 8.62
N ILE A 132 1.69 7.15 7.49
CA ILE A 132 2.76 7.46 6.53
C ILE A 132 2.59 8.88 5.98
N SER A 133 1.39 9.22 5.54
CA SER A 133 1.09 10.55 4.97
C SER A 133 1.33 11.67 5.99
N ASP A 134 0.91 11.49 7.24
CA ASP A 134 1.09 12.46 8.31
C ASP A 134 2.56 12.65 8.68
N TYR A 135 3.32 11.56 8.75
CA TYR A 135 4.78 11.60 8.97
C TYR A 135 5.49 12.37 7.85
N LEU A 136 5.25 11.99 6.59
CA LEU A 136 5.90 12.63 5.45
C LEU A 136 5.53 14.12 5.36
N LYS A 137 4.27 14.48 5.62
CA LYS A 137 3.84 15.89 5.63
C LYS A 137 4.59 16.74 6.64
N LYS A 138 4.83 16.21 7.84
CA LYS A 138 5.50 16.91 8.96
C LYS A 138 7.02 16.90 8.86
N SER A 139 7.60 15.93 8.16
CA SER A 139 9.05 15.79 8.00
C SER A 139 9.63 16.84 7.03
N SER A 140 10.90 17.19 7.20
CA SER A 140 11.69 17.99 6.27
C SER A 140 12.17 17.20 5.05
N ASP A 141 12.53 15.94 5.27
CA ASP A 141 13.29 15.07 4.34
C ASP A 141 12.89 13.60 4.50
N GLY A 142 11.71 13.35 5.07
CA GLY A 142 11.22 12.01 5.42
C GLY A 142 11.17 11.07 4.22
N LYS A 143 11.55 9.82 4.49
CA LYS A 143 11.56 8.72 3.53
C LYS A 143 11.00 7.46 4.17
N VAL A 144 10.15 6.76 3.44
CA VAL A 144 9.47 5.53 3.89
C VAL A 144 9.53 4.48 2.78
N TYR A 145 9.96 3.28 3.12
CA TYR A 145 9.77 2.09 2.30
C TYR A 145 8.37 1.53 2.60
N PHE A 146 7.54 1.38 1.56
CA PHE A 146 6.21 0.82 1.67
C PHE A 146 6.08 -0.38 0.73
N GLU A 147 5.77 -1.53 1.32
CA GLU A 147 5.54 -2.77 0.61
C GLU A 147 4.16 -3.30 0.97
N ILE A 148 3.40 -3.69 -0.03
CA ILE A 148 2.08 -4.29 0.14
C ILE A 148 1.96 -5.52 -0.76
N GLU A 149 1.41 -6.58 -0.21
CA GLU A 149 1.25 -7.86 -0.87
C GLU A 149 -0.09 -8.50 -0.51
N GLU A 150 -0.85 -8.90 -1.51
CA GLU A 150 -2.03 -9.74 -1.33
C GLU A 150 -1.60 -11.19 -1.08
N LEU A 151 -2.00 -11.74 0.07
CA LEU A 151 -1.73 -13.11 0.44
C LEU A 151 -2.91 -13.99 0.05
N THR A 152 -2.62 -15.15 -0.55
CA THR A 152 -3.63 -16.14 -0.93
C THR A 152 -3.25 -17.52 -0.39
N ILE A 153 -4.25 -18.32 0.01
CA ILE A 153 -4.13 -19.77 0.25
C ILE A 153 -5.10 -20.47 -0.69
N ASP A 154 -4.62 -21.42 -1.48
CA ASP A 154 -5.44 -22.22 -2.41
C ASP A 154 -6.40 -21.37 -3.25
N THR A 155 -5.93 -20.21 -3.75
CA THR A 155 -6.66 -19.19 -4.51
C THR A 155 -7.66 -18.34 -3.73
N ILE A 156 -7.83 -18.56 -2.43
CA ILE A 156 -8.64 -17.74 -1.52
C ILE A 156 -7.75 -16.60 -0.99
N GLY A 157 -8.17 -15.35 -1.21
CA GLY A 157 -7.55 -14.18 -0.60
C GLY A 157 -7.64 -14.27 0.91
N LEU A 158 -6.49 -14.28 1.59
CA LEU A 158 -6.44 -14.20 3.06
C LEU A 158 -6.52 -12.76 3.54
N GLY A 159 -5.97 -11.84 2.74
CA GLY A 159 -5.91 -10.41 3.01
C GLY A 159 -4.58 -9.83 2.55
N ARG A 160 -4.18 -8.69 3.13
CA ARG A 160 -2.99 -7.94 2.70
C ARG A 160 -1.96 -7.85 3.80
N ARG A 161 -0.72 -8.18 3.44
CA ARG A 161 0.46 -7.90 4.23
C ARG A 161 0.99 -6.52 3.84
N ILE A 162 1.27 -5.68 4.82
CA ILE A 162 1.88 -4.38 4.63
C ILE A 162 3.17 -4.33 5.45
N TYR A 163 4.28 -3.96 4.83
CA TYR A 163 5.55 -3.70 5.52
C TYR A 163 5.96 -2.24 5.30
N ILE A 164 6.33 -1.59 6.41
CA ILE A 164 6.65 -0.17 6.46
C ILE A 164 7.98 -0.03 7.17
N HIS A 165 8.98 0.49 6.48
CA HIS A 165 10.28 0.83 7.06
C HIS A 165 10.53 2.34 7.00
N TRP A 166 10.92 2.92 8.14
CA TRP A 166 11.09 4.36 8.29
C TRP A 166 12.58 4.71 8.35
N PHE A 167 13.12 5.26 7.28
CA PHE A 167 14.58 5.48 7.17
C PHE A 167 15.14 6.49 8.16
N ASN A 168 14.33 7.48 8.58
CA ASN A 168 14.78 8.56 9.46
C ASN A 168 14.25 8.41 10.90
N ASP A 169 13.60 7.28 11.22
CA ASP A 169 13.08 6.98 12.55
C ASP A 169 13.24 5.47 12.83
N GLU A 170 14.43 5.09 13.32
CA GLU A 170 14.83 3.69 13.58
C GLU A 170 13.92 2.95 14.60
N LYS A 171 12.92 3.60 15.19
CA LYS A 171 12.06 3.03 16.25
C LYS A 171 10.67 2.58 15.80
N CYS A 172 10.32 2.70 14.53
CA CYS A 172 8.90 2.66 14.12
C CYS A 172 8.52 1.64 13.05
N ASP A 173 9.42 0.73 12.63
CA ASP A 173 9.09 -0.26 11.60
C ASP A 173 7.82 -1.05 11.97
N ASN A 174 6.87 -1.10 11.04
CA ASN A 174 5.57 -1.72 11.24
C ASN A 174 5.36 -2.80 10.17
N HIS A 175 4.99 -4.01 10.60
CA HIS A 175 4.70 -5.12 9.69
C HIS A 175 3.30 -5.72 9.92
N PRO A 176 2.22 -4.96 9.71
CA PRO A 176 0.88 -5.46 9.91
C PRO A 176 0.43 -6.43 8.79
N LEU A 177 -0.29 -7.45 9.20
CA LEU A 177 -1.08 -8.35 8.38
C LEU A 177 -2.58 -8.08 8.65
N GLN A 178 -3.29 -7.71 7.59
CA GLN A 178 -4.72 -7.51 7.59
C GLN A 178 -5.39 -8.70 6.94
N LEU A 179 -6.23 -9.40 7.69
CA LEU A 179 -6.99 -10.53 7.17
C LEU A 179 -8.38 -10.10 6.73
N GLU A 180 -8.79 -10.53 5.55
CA GLU A 180 -10.10 -10.24 4.96
C GLU A 180 -11.19 -11.24 5.39
N TYR A 181 -10.81 -12.49 5.72
CA TYR A 181 -11.75 -13.59 5.98
C TYR A 181 -11.46 -14.32 7.31
N ILE A 182 -11.42 -13.60 8.43
CA ILE A 182 -11.32 -14.24 9.76
C ILE A 182 -12.60 -15.02 10.13
N SER A 183 -13.75 -14.72 9.53
CA SER A 183 -15.03 -15.33 9.91
C SER A 183 -15.26 -16.79 9.45
N LYS A 184 -14.25 -17.45 8.86
CA LYS A 184 -14.37 -18.82 8.33
C LYS A 184 -13.20 -19.75 8.66
N ILE A 185 -12.24 -19.32 9.49
CA ILE A 185 -11.14 -20.18 9.98
C ILE A 185 -11.42 -20.59 11.42
#